data_AF-A0A075HC62-F1
#
_entry.id   AF-A0A075HC62-F1
#
_cell.length_a   1.000
_cell.length_b   1.000
_cell.length_c   1.000
_cell.angle_alpha   90.00
_cell.angle_beta   90.00
_cell.angle_gamma   90.00
#
_symmetry.space_group_name_H-M   'P 1'
#
loop_
_entity.id
_entity.type
_entity.pdbx_description
1 polymer ?
#
loop_
_entity_poly.entity_id
_entity_poly.type
_entity_poly.pdbx_seq_one_letter_code
_entity_poly.pdbx_strand_id
1 'polypeptide(L)'
;MTYKTCASVAEKTPKKLKQTLAKALKKSDYAEIRFDFLNPNAVPEALHLIGKDLKMCVGTLRPIREGGKFSGNEKNRISIIKLIAEYNPFLLDIEFNTLRKNKMLQRYLKSTGTDILVSWHSFKHTPNISVMQKKLSEMKKFSKNVKMVTMAKSINDGSRILSLYKNSKGVKLIAFSMGNFGRMSRLLCLLLGSPYTYVSLGKAVAPGQFSVDEVKSIFTIRK
;
A
#
# COMPACT_ATOMS: atom_id res chain seq x y z
N MET A 1 10.62 -19.70 -6.09
CA MET A 1 10.44 -18.33 -5.56
C MET A 1 9.23 -18.32 -4.64
N THR A 2 9.37 -17.79 -3.43
CA THR A 2 8.23 -17.64 -2.51
C THR A 2 7.57 -16.29 -2.76
N TYR A 3 6.35 -16.30 -3.29
CA TYR A 3 5.58 -15.08 -3.51
C TYR A 3 4.96 -14.61 -2.21
N LYS A 4 5.19 -13.34 -1.86
CA LYS A 4 4.69 -12.75 -0.61
C LYS A 4 3.38 -12.00 -0.80
N THR A 5 2.56 -11.99 0.24
CA THR A 5 1.29 -11.27 0.25
C THR A 5 1.23 -10.21 1.37
N CYS A 6 0.43 -9.16 1.13
CA CYS A 6 0.11 -8.15 2.12
C CYS A 6 -1.42 -8.03 2.27
N ALA A 7 -1.93 -8.44 3.43
CA ALA A 7 -3.36 -8.45 3.71
C ALA A 7 -3.83 -7.07 4.18
N SER A 8 -4.78 -6.44 3.46
CA SER A 8 -5.34 -5.15 3.89
C SER A 8 -6.33 -5.32 5.05
N VAL A 9 -6.10 -4.60 6.14
CA VAL A 9 -6.93 -4.56 7.35
C VAL A 9 -7.57 -3.18 7.49
N ALA A 10 -8.89 -3.12 7.36
CA ALA A 10 -9.67 -1.88 7.30
C ALA A 10 -10.83 -1.90 8.32
N GLU A 11 -10.47 -1.87 9.59
CA GLU A 11 -11.41 -1.95 10.72
C GLU A 11 -11.78 -0.56 11.25
N LYS A 12 -12.97 -0.46 11.86
CA LYS A 12 -13.51 0.80 12.39
C LYS A 12 -13.19 1.05 13.87
N THR A 13 -12.67 0.07 14.59
CA THR A 13 -12.31 0.21 16.01
C THR A 13 -10.96 -0.44 16.33
N PRO A 14 -10.21 0.08 17.33
CA PRO A 14 -8.93 -0.49 17.75
C PRO A 14 -9.02 -1.97 18.17
N LYS A 15 -10.06 -2.35 18.91
CA LYS A 15 -10.30 -3.75 19.32
C LYS A 15 -10.47 -4.70 18.12
N LYS A 16 -11.30 -4.32 17.14
CA LYS A 16 -11.49 -5.12 15.92
C LYS A 16 -10.22 -5.15 15.08
N LEU A 17 -9.52 -4.03 14.96
CA LEU A 17 -8.24 -3.94 14.28
C LEU A 17 -7.24 -4.97 14.82
N LYS A 18 -7.05 -5.05 16.13
CA LYS A 18 -6.14 -6.03 16.76
C LYS A 18 -6.54 -7.47 16.42
N GLN A 19 -7.83 -7.80 16.50
CA GLN A 19 -8.34 -9.13 16.18
C GLN A 19 -8.14 -9.50 14.71
N THR A 20 -8.46 -8.60 13.79
CA THR A 20 -8.31 -8.84 12.35
C THR A 20 -6.83 -8.87 11.94
N LEU A 21 -5.98 -8.05 12.55
CA LEU A 21 -4.52 -8.07 12.34
C LEU A 21 -3.91 -9.41 12.73
N ALA A 22 -4.28 -9.97 13.88
CA ALA A 22 -3.80 -11.28 14.30
C ALA A 22 -4.17 -12.39 13.28
N LYS A 23 -5.36 -12.31 12.68
CA LYS A 23 -5.77 -13.21 11.58
C LYS A 23 -4.98 -12.94 10.29
N ALA A 24 -4.69 -11.67 10.00
CA ALA A 24 -3.93 -11.23 8.84
C ALA A 24 -2.54 -11.86 8.81
N LEU A 25 -1.80 -11.69 9.91
CA LEU A 25 -0.41 -12.14 10.04
C LEU A 25 -0.27 -13.66 10.12
N LYS A 26 -1.33 -14.38 10.54
CA LYS A 26 -1.37 -15.85 10.43
C LYS A 26 -1.50 -16.33 8.99
N LYS A 27 -2.11 -15.54 8.10
CA LYS A 27 -2.42 -15.94 6.73
C LYS A 27 -1.49 -15.33 5.68
N SER A 28 -0.88 -14.18 5.95
CA SER A 28 -0.15 -13.37 4.99
C SER A 28 1.19 -12.90 5.56
N ASP A 29 2.21 -12.74 4.72
CA ASP A 29 3.56 -12.32 5.14
C ASP A 29 3.57 -10.93 5.79
N TYR A 30 2.75 -10.03 5.26
CA TYR A 30 2.57 -8.68 5.76
C TYR A 30 1.08 -8.35 5.95
N ALA A 31 0.81 -7.29 6.70
CA ALA A 31 -0.50 -6.65 6.78
C ALA A 31 -0.41 -5.17 6.42
N GLU A 32 -1.44 -4.60 5.79
CA GLU A 32 -1.59 -3.15 5.65
C GLU A 32 -2.66 -2.66 6.60
N ILE A 33 -2.29 -1.77 7.51
CA ILE A 33 -3.24 -1.13 8.43
C ILE A 33 -3.80 0.12 7.78
N ARG A 34 -5.09 0.10 7.45
CA ARG A 34 -5.83 1.25 6.92
C ARG A 34 -6.37 2.11 8.05
N PHE A 35 -5.49 2.88 8.68
CA PHE A 35 -5.86 3.80 9.77
C PHE A 35 -6.92 4.82 9.37
N ASP A 36 -7.07 5.09 8.06
CA ASP A 36 -8.10 6.00 7.56
C ASP A 36 -9.54 5.49 7.72
N PHE A 37 -9.74 4.22 8.11
CA PHE A 37 -11.05 3.66 8.47
C PHE A 37 -11.42 3.84 9.94
N LEU A 38 -10.44 4.18 10.79
CA LEU A 38 -10.67 4.51 12.19
C LEU A 38 -11.12 5.97 12.33
N ASN A 39 -11.78 6.27 13.44
CA ASN A 39 -11.84 7.64 13.91
C ASN A 39 -10.39 8.14 14.18
N PRO A 40 -9.98 9.33 13.69
CA PRO A 40 -8.64 9.87 13.93
C PRO A 40 -8.21 9.88 15.41
N ASN A 41 -9.15 10.10 16.33
CA ASN A 41 -8.89 10.13 17.77
C ASN A 41 -8.60 8.73 18.35
N ALA A 42 -8.98 7.65 17.66
CA ALA A 42 -8.73 6.28 18.08
C ALA A 42 -7.39 5.72 17.56
N VAL A 43 -6.67 6.45 16.72
CA VAL A 43 -5.38 6.00 16.16
C VAL A 43 -4.30 5.81 17.26
N PRO A 44 -4.14 6.69 18.27
CA PRO A 44 -3.19 6.46 19.34
C PRO A 44 -3.45 5.16 20.12
N GLU A 45 -4.71 4.89 20.47
CA GLU A 45 -5.11 3.63 21.13
C GLU A 45 -4.80 2.42 20.23
N ALA A 46 -5.15 2.50 18.94
CA ALA A 46 -4.85 1.46 17.97
C ALA A 46 -3.36 1.15 17.89
N LEU A 47 -2.51 2.19 17.80
CA LEU A 47 -1.05 2.05 17.78
C LEU A 47 -0.52 1.39 19.05
N HIS A 48 -1.01 1.79 20.22
CA HIS A 48 -0.65 1.16 21.48
C HIS A 48 -1.01 -0.34 21.51
N LEU A 49 -2.21 -0.70 21.02
CA LEU A 49 -2.69 -2.08 21.04
C LEU A 49 -1.95 -3.03 20.09
N ILE A 50 -1.46 -2.52 18.95
CA ILE A 50 -0.82 -3.33 17.90
C ILE A 50 0.69 -3.08 17.75
N GLY A 51 1.28 -2.26 18.63
CA GLY A 51 2.64 -1.76 18.47
C GLY A 51 3.70 -2.84 18.22
N LYS A 52 3.56 -4.01 18.86
CA LYS A 52 4.46 -5.16 18.70
C LYS A 52 4.40 -5.78 17.30
N ASP A 53 3.25 -5.71 16.64
CA ASP A 53 3.00 -6.30 15.33
C ASP A 53 3.40 -5.37 14.16
N LEU A 54 3.64 -4.09 14.44
CA LEU A 54 3.87 -3.07 13.40
C LEU A 54 5.12 -3.34 12.55
N LYS A 55 6.09 -4.09 13.06
CA LYS A 55 7.29 -4.53 12.30
C LYS A 55 6.99 -5.46 11.13
N MET A 56 5.76 -5.96 11.01
CA MET A 56 5.25 -6.72 9.86
C MET A 56 4.17 -5.95 9.08
N CYS A 57 3.94 -4.69 9.42
CA CYS A 57 2.81 -3.91 8.92
C CYS A 57 3.22 -2.74 8.04
N VAL A 58 2.47 -2.52 6.95
CA VAL A 58 2.45 -1.25 6.22
C VAL A 58 1.42 -0.34 6.90
N GLY A 59 1.86 0.74 7.53
CA GLY A 59 0.98 1.76 8.09
C GLY A 59 0.49 2.71 7.01
N THR A 60 -0.83 2.82 6.82
CA THR A 60 -1.41 3.66 5.76
C THR A 60 -2.50 4.57 6.32
N LEU A 61 -2.34 5.89 6.16
CA LEU A 61 -3.37 6.90 6.48
C LEU A 61 -3.80 7.63 5.20
N ARG A 62 -4.59 6.93 4.38
CA ARG A 62 -4.96 7.38 3.02
C ARG A 62 -5.97 8.55 3.08
N PRO A 63 -5.73 9.67 2.37
CA PRO A 63 -6.69 10.75 2.26
C PRO A 63 -7.79 10.43 1.23
N ILE A 64 -8.92 11.13 1.34
CA ILE A 64 -10.09 10.97 0.44
C ILE A 64 -9.70 11.16 -1.04
N ARG A 65 -8.82 12.13 -1.34
CA ARG A 65 -8.36 12.42 -2.71
C ARG A 65 -7.66 11.24 -3.42
N GLU A 66 -7.20 10.25 -2.67
CA GLU A 66 -6.61 9.01 -3.20
C GLU A 66 -7.38 7.76 -2.71
N GLY A 67 -8.71 7.89 -2.55
CA GLY A 67 -9.61 6.75 -2.27
C GLY A 67 -9.58 6.26 -0.83
N GLY A 68 -9.06 7.06 0.10
CA GLY A 68 -9.12 6.79 1.54
C GLY A 68 -10.42 7.28 2.19
N LYS A 69 -10.54 7.05 3.50
CA LYS A 69 -11.70 7.44 4.31
C LYS A 69 -11.38 8.40 5.46
N PHE A 70 -10.16 8.96 5.46
CA PHE A 70 -9.72 9.85 6.52
C PHE A 70 -10.61 11.09 6.59
N SER A 71 -11.26 11.31 7.73
CA SER A 71 -12.26 12.36 7.93
C SER A 71 -11.71 13.69 8.44
N GLY A 72 -10.45 13.74 8.87
CA GLY A 72 -9.80 14.96 9.37
C GLY A 72 -9.22 15.86 8.27
N ASN A 73 -8.71 17.03 8.66
CA ASN A 73 -7.97 17.92 7.76
C ASN A 73 -6.49 17.49 7.58
N GLU A 74 -5.80 18.07 6.59
CA GLU A 74 -4.44 17.66 6.25
C GLU A 74 -3.42 17.93 7.38
N LYS A 75 -3.60 18.99 8.17
CA LYS A 75 -2.74 19.28 9.32
C LYS A 75 -2.85 18.18 10.37
N ASN A 76 -4.08 17.78 10.70
CA ASN A 76 -4.37 16.65 11.59
C ASN A 76 -3.80 15.34 11.03
N ARG A 77 -3.99 15.08 9.73
CA ARG A 77 -3.44 13.88 9.06
C ARG A 77 -1.92 13.81 9.18
N ILE A 78 -1.22 14.92 8.96
CA ILE A 78 0.23 15.01 9.08
C ILE A 78 0.67 14.70 10.51
N SER A 79 -0.02 15.23 11.53
CA SER A 79 0.30 14.91 12.92
C SER A 79 0.14 13.43 13.24
N ILE A 80 -0.91 12.78 12.74
CA ILE A 80 -1.13 11.34 12.93
C ILE A 80 -0.09 10.52 12.17
N ILE A 81 0.29 10.92 10.94
CA ILE A 81 1.38 10.29 10.18
C ILE A 81 2.68 10.32 10.97
N LYS A 82 3.02 11.46 11.58
CA LYS A 82 4.22 11.58 12.42
C LYS A 82 4.14 10.63 13.60
N LEU A 83 3.00 10.56 14.28
CA LEU A 83 2.79 9.61 15.37
C LEU A 83 2.97 8.16 14.93
N ILE A 84 2.39 7.75 13.78
CA ILE A 84 2.57 6.39 13.24
C ILE A 84 4.06 6.10 12.96
N ALA A 85 4.82 7.09 12.48
CA ALA A 85 6.25 6.95 12.23
C ALA A 85 7.06 6.66 13.51
N GLU A 86 6.69 7.24 14.66
CA GLU A 86 7.36 6.94 15.94
C GLU A 86 7.24 5.46 16.36
N TYR A 87 6.19 4.77 15.92
CA TYR A 87 6.03 3.34 16.15
C TYR A 87 6.80 2.47 15.14
N ASN A 88 7.50 3.09 14.18
CA ASN A 88 8.43 2.48 13.23
C ASN A 88 7.91 1.16 12.59
N PRO A 89 6.80 1.24 11.82
CA PRO A 89 6.24 0.08 11.13
C PRO A 89 7.19 -0.47 10.06
N PHE A 90 6.91 -1.66 9.51
CA PHE A 90 7.68 -2.24 8.39
C PHE A 90 7.82 -1.24 7.23
N LEU A 91 6.71 -0.59 6.86
CA LEU A 91 6.68 0.53 5.93
C LEU A 91 5.63 1.53 6.37
N LEU A 92 5.88 2.83 6.16
CA LEU A 92 4.87 3.88 6.26
C LEU A 92 4.49 4.37 4.86
N ASP A 93 3.26 4.11 4.44
CA ASP A 93 2.73 4.53 3.14
C ASP A 93 2.36 6.02 3.18
N ILE A 94 3.02 6.82 2.34
CA ILE A 94 2.74 8.24 2.15
C ILE A 94 2.60 8.55 0.67
N GLU A 95 1.57 9.33 0.32
CA GLU A 95 1.34 9.72 -1.06
C GLU A 95 2.47 10.61 -1.58
N PHE A 96 2.88 10.38 -2.82
CA PHE A 96 3.89 11.18 -3.52
C PHE A 96 3.58 12.67 -3.48
N ASN A 97 2.32 13.06 -3.68
CA ASN A 97 1.93 14.47 -3.67
C ASN A 97 1.99 15.09 -2.27
N THR A 98 1.74 14.30 -1.22
CA THR A 98 1.90 14.71 0.18
C THR A 98 3.37 15.03 0.47
N LEU A 99 4.28 14.11 0.11
CA LEU A 99 5.72 14.32 0.29
C LEU A 99 6.21 15.52 -0.53
N ARG A 100 5.90 15.57 -1.82
CA ARG A 100 6.35 16.62 -2.74
C ARG A 100 6.02 18.04 -2.25
N LYS A 101 4.87 18.22 -1.60
CA LYS A 101 4.39 19.52 -1.12
C LYS A 101 4.91 19.89 0.29
N ASN A 102 5.45 18.94 1.05
CA ASN A 102 5.78 19.16 2.46
C ASN A 102 7.23 18.73 2.80
N LYS A 103 8.18 19.66 2.61
CA LYS A 103 9.59 19.45 2.95
C LYS A 103 9.82 19.21 4.45
N MET A 104 9.02 19.82 5.32
CA MET A 104 9.15 19.63 6.78
C MET A 104 8.80 18.19 7.18
N LEU A 105 7.73 17.62 6.60
CA LEU A 105 7.37 16.23 6.82
C LEU A 105 8.46 15.29 6.33
N GLN A 106 9.06 15.55 5.16
CA GLN A 106 10.16 14.72 4.66
C GLN A 106 11.34 14.66 5.64
N ARG A 107 11.77 15.82 6.17
CA ARG A 107 12.86 15.89 7.15
C ARG A 107 12.52 15.14 8.43
N TYR A 108 11.31 15.32 8.93
CA TYR A 108 10.83 14.61 10.11
C TYR A 108 10.82 13.08 9.90
N LEU A 109 10.22 12.60 8.81
CA LEU A 109 10.18 11.17 8.53
C LEU A 109 11.59 10.58 8.42
N LYS A 110 12.52 11.31 7.79
CA LYS A 110 13.93 10.92 7.72
C LYS A 110 14.58 10.81 9.11
N SER A 111 14.27 11.70 10.05
CA SER A 111 14.83 11.64 11.41
C SER A 111 14.27 10.48 12.24
N THR A 112 13.08 9.95 11.93
CA THR A 112 12.53 8.77 12.63
C THR A 112 13.23 7.45 12.24
N GLY A 113 13.94 7.41 11.12
CA GLY A 113 14.49 6.18 10.56
C GLY A 113 13.45 5.19 10.00
N THR A 114 12.17 5.58 9.95
CA THR A 114 11.09 4.73 9.40
C THR A 114 11.23 4.59 7.89
N ASP A 115 11.15 3.35 7.38
CA ASP A 115 11.13 3.09 5.95
C ASP A 115 9.81 3.56 5.32
N ILE A 116 9.91 4.43 4.31
CA ILE A 116 8.74 5.02 3.64
C ILE A 116 8.40 4.23 2.38
N LEU A 117 7.11 3.94 2.18
CA LEU A 117 6.53 3.50 0.91
C LEU A 117 5.92 4.72 0.22
N VAL A 118 6.51 5.16 -0.89
CA VAL A 118 6.00 6.30 -1.66
C VAL A 118 4.92 5.79 -2.60
N SER A 119 3.69 6.25 -2.42
CA SER A 119 2.54 5.74 -3.15
C SER A 119 1.92 6.76 -4.08
N TRP A 120 1.32 6.30 -5.17
CA TRP A 120 0.54 7.13 -6.08
C TRP A 120 -0.59 6.31 -6.69
N HIS A 121 -1.78 6.92 -6.74
CA HIS A 121 -2.98 6.27 -7.25
C HIS A 121 -3.64 7.10 -8.36
N SER A 122 -4.00 6.45 -9.47
CA SER A 122 -4.86 7.03 -10.52
C SER A 122 -6.16 6.26 -10.61
N PHE A 123 -7.22 6.80 -9.98
CA PHE A 123 -8.54 6.17 -9.96
C PHE A 123 -9.33 6.34 -11.26
N LYS A 124 -8.91 7.25 -12.15
CA LYS A 124 -9.66 7.56 -13.38
C LYS A 124 -9.26 6.69 -14.57
N HIS A 125 -7.97 6.41 -14.74
CA HIS A 125 -7.43 5.67 -15.88
C HIS A 125 -5.98 5.23 -15.62
N THR A 126 -5.41 4.45 -16.55
CA THR A 126 -3.98 4.15 -16.59
C THR A 126 -3.28 5.07 -17.58
N PRO A 127 -2.41 6.00 -17.13
CA PRO A 127 -1.72 6.90 -18.05
C PRO A 127 -0.82 6.16 -19.04
N ASN A 128 -0.32 6.89 -20.04
CA ASN A 128 0.69 6.34 -20.94
C ASN A 128 1.99 5.98 -20.19
N ILE A 129 2.81 5.15 -20.81
CA ILE A 129 4.01 4.62 -20.16
C ILE A 129 5.05 5.72 -19.85
N SER A 130 5.19 6.73 -20.70
CA SER A 130 6.16 7.82 -20.50
C SER A 130 5.81 8.67 -19.26
N VAL A 131 4.53 9.00 -19.05
CA VAL A 131 4.06 9.69 -17.85
C VAL A 131 4.29 8.85 -16.60
N MET A 132 3.99 7.55 -16.66
CA MET A 132 4.22 6.66 -15.52
C MET A 132 5.72 6.49 -15.21
N GLN A 133 6.59 6.38 -16.21
CA GLN A 133 8.04 6.30 -16.03
C GLN A 133 8.62 7.59 -15.44
N LYS A 134 8.18 8.76 -15.92
CA LYS A 134 8.53 10.05 -15.32
C LYS A 134 8.10 10.10 -13.87
N LYS A 135 6.88 9.65 -13.56
CA LYS A 135 6.37 9.63 -12.19
C LYS A 135 7.17 8.69 -11.30
N LEU A 136 7.46 7.49 -11.77
CA LEU A 136 8.32 6.54 -11.08
C LEU A 136 9.70 7.17 -10.78
N SER A 137 10.35 7.80 -11.76
CA SER A 137 11.63 8.50 -11.56
C SER A 137 11.57 9.58 -10.48
N GLU A 138 10.50 10.37 -10.44
CA GLU A 138 10.29 11.37 -9.39
C GLU A 138 10.05 10.74 -8.02
N MET A 139 9.26 9.67 -7.92
CA MET A 139 8.97 8.97 -6.67
C MET A 139 10.22 8.32 -6.07
N LYS A 140 11.11 7.79 -6.91
CA LYS A 140 12.38 7.17 -6.49
C LYS A 140 13.32 8.13 -5.75
N LYS A 141 13.15 9.44 -5.91
CA LYS A 141 13.92 10.46 -5.18
C LYS A 141 13.57 10.50 -3.68
N PHE A 142 12.42 9.95 -3.30
CA PHE A 142 11.93 9.95 -1.92
C PHE A 142 12.17 8.61 -1.21
N SER A 143 12.10 7.48 -1.93
CA SER A 143 12.32 6.15 -1.38
C SER A 143 12.62 5.12 -2.46
N LYS A 144 13.32 4.04 -2.09
CA LYS A 144 13.47 2.83 -2.90
C LYS A 144 12.22 1.93 -2.87
N ASN A 145 11.25 2.18 -1.99
CA ASN A 145 9.96 1.49 -1.95
C ASN A 145 8.91 2.36 -2.64
N VAL A 146 8.36 1.89 -3.76
CA VAL A 146 7.42 2.66 -4.59
C VAL A 146 6.18 1.83 -4.89
N LYS A 147 4.99 2.44 -4.74
CA LYS A 147 3.69 1.85 -5.08
C LYS A 147 2.96 2.71 -6.11
N MET A 148 2.60 2.14 -7.25
CA MET A 148 1.85 2.82 -8.31
C MET A 148 0.63 2.00 -8.68
N VAL A 149 -0.56 2.54 -8.47
CA VAL A 149 -1.80 1.80 -8.72
C VAL A 149 -2.73 2.63 -9.61
N THR A 150 -3.17 2.07 -10.73
CA THR A 150 -4.03 2.76 -11.70
C THR A 150 -5.38 2.06 -11.85
N MET A 151 -6.36 2.69 -12.50
CA MET A 151 -7.60 2.05 -12.89
C MET A 151 -7.49 1.53 -14.32
N ALA A 152 -7.70 0.23 -14.53
CA ALA A 152 -7.76 -0.36 -15.87
C ALA A 152 -9.17 -0.24 -16.46
N LYS A 153 -9.25 0.33 -17.66
CA LYS A 153 -10.45 0.33 -18.52
C LYS A 153 -10.38 -0.74 -19.61
N SER A 154 -9.23 -1.40 -19.76
CA SER A 154 -9.00 -2.51 -20.69
C SER A 154 -7.88 -3.42 -20.17
N ILE A 155 -7.76 -4.63 -20.71
CA ILE A 155 -6.64 -5.55 -20.39
C ILE A 155 -5.29 -4.91 -20.73
N ASN A 156 -5.23 -4.16 -21.84
CA ASN A 156 -4.03 -3.44 -22.27
C ASN A 156 -3.51 -2.44 -21.22
N ASP A 157 -4.40 -1.85 -20.41
CA ASP A 157 -4.00 -0.99 -19.30
C ASP A 157 -3.24 -1.76 -18.21
N GLY A 158 -3.68 -2.99 -17.92
CA GLY A 158 -2.96 -3.91 -17.02
C GLY A 158 -1.55 -4.20 -17.53
N SER A 159 -1.41 -4.58 -18.80
CA SER A 159 -0.10 -4.83 -19.41
C SER A 159 0.78 -3.57 -19.41
N ARG A 160 0.19 -2.39 -19.62
CA ARG A 160 0.93 -1.11 -19.65
C ARG A 160 1.56 -0.78 -18.30
N ILE A 161 0.82 -0.90 -17.19
CA ILE A 161 1.41 -0.64 -15.87
C ILE A 161 2.49 -1.68 -15.53
N LEU A 162 2.28 -2.95 -15.89
CA LEU A 162 3.27 -4.02 -15.67
C LEU A 162 4.56 -3.79 -16.45
N SER A 163 4.52 -3.07 -17.57
CA SER A 163 5.75 -2.74 -18.32
C SER A 163 6.73 -1.85 -17.53
N LEU A 164 6.29 -1.19 -16.45
CA LEU A 164 7.18 -0.43 -15.55
C LEU A 164 8.24 -1.30 -14.89
N TYR A 165 7.99 -2.60 -14.72
CA TYR A 165 8.95 -3.52 -14.12
C TYR A 165 10.25 -3.63 -14.93
N LYS A 166 10.20 -3.45 -16.26
CA LYS A 166 11.40 -3.45 -17.13
C LYS A 166 12.43 -2.39 -16.71
N ASN A 167 11.97 -1.25 -16.19
CA ASN A 167 12.79 -0.10 -15.80
C ASN A 167 12.82 0.13 -14.26
N SER A 168 12.54 -0.93 -13.50
CA SER A 168 12.43 -0.87 -12.04
C SER A 168 13.70 -1.27 -11.27
N LYS A 169 14.83 -1.49 -11.96
CA LYS A 169 16.10 -1.86 -11.33
C LYS A 169 16.44 -0.95 -10.13
N GLY A 170 16.86 -1.56 -9.03
CA GLY A 170 17.22 -0.87 -7.78
C GLY A 170 16.04 -0.40 -6.92
N VAL A 171 14.79 -0.71 -7.29
CA VAL A 171 13.58 -0.20 -6.63
C VAL A 171 12.60 -1.33 -6.36
N LYS A 172 12.10 -1.39 -5.12
CA LYS A 172 11.07 -2.33 -4.69
C LYS A 172 9.71 -1.79 -5.16
N LEU A 173 9.34 -2.12 -6.39
CA LEU A 173 8.15 -1.60 -7.07
C LEU A 173 6.92 -2.49 -6.84
N ILE A 174 5.83 -1.88 -6.41
CA ILE A 174 4.49 -2.49 -6.35
C ILE A 174 3.60 -1.76 -7.35
N ALA A 175 3.40 -2.34 -8.52
CA ALA A 175 2.68 -1.72 -9.62
C ALA A 175 1.66 -2.69 -10.23
N PHE A 176 0.38 -2.34 -10.15
CA PHE A 176 -0.72 -3.10 -10.74
C PHE A 176 -1.94 -2.20 -10.95
N SER A 177 -2.91 -2.68 -11.70
CA SER A 177 -4.17 -1.99 -11.97
C SER A 177 -5.31 -2.53 -11.11
N MET A 178 -6.19 -1.62 -10.68
CA MET A 178 -7.51 -1.89 -10.12
C MET A 178 -8.53 -2.20 -11.23
N GLY A 179 -9.72 -2.64 -10.80
CA GLY A 179 -10.84 -2.94 -11.70
C GLY A 179 -10.76 -4.35 -12.27
N ASN A 180 -11.85 -4.80 -12.90
CA ASN A 180 -11.97 -6.16 -13.41
C ASN A 180 -10.89 -6.47 -14.45
N PHE A 181 -10.64 -5.55 -15.37
CA PHE A 181 -9.56 -5.68 -16.37
C PHE A 181 -8.15 -5.66 -15.77
N GLY A 182 -7.99 -5.06 -14.58
CA GLY A 182 -6.72 -4.98 -13.88
C GLY A 182 -6.45 -6.17 -12.95
N ARG A 183 -7.47 -7.00 -12.65
CA ARG A 183 -7.39 -8.06 -11.63
C ARG A 183 -6.14 -8.93 -11.80
N MET A 184 -5.88 -9.47 -12.99
CA MET A 184 -4.72 -10.33 -13.25
C MET A 184 -3.36 -9.65 -13.04
N SER A 185 -3.28 -8.33 -13.22
CA SER A 185 -2.02 -7.60 -13.00
C SER A 185 -1.54 -7.67 -11.55
N ARG A 186 -2.43 -7.90 -10.58
CA ARG A 186 -2.07 -8.12 -9.16
C ARG A 186 -1.29 -9.40 -8.93
N LEU A 187 -1.47 -10.41 -9.78
CA LEU A 187 -0.73 -11.67 -9.71
C LEU A 187 0.53 -11.60 -10.56
N LEU A 188 0.40 -11.06 -11.78
CA LEU A 188 1.51 -10.97 -12.71
C LEU A 188 2.63 -10.04 -12.22
N CYS A 189 2.32 -9.01 -11.42
CA CYS A 189 3.35 -8.14 -10.85
C CYS A 189 4.36 -8.91 -9.99
N LEU A 190 3.94 -9.98 -9.30
CA LEU A 190 4.83 -10.84 -8.51
C LEU A 190 5.84 -11.56 -9.41
N LEU A 191 5.41 -12.04 -10.58
CA LEU A 191 6.27 -12.69 -11.56
C LEU A 191 7.30 -11.73 -12.17
N LEU A 192 6.98 -10.43 -12.17
CA LEU A 192 7.81 -9.37 -12.74
C LEU A 192 8.72 -8.69 -11.70
N GLY A 193 8.75 -9.18 -10.47
CA GLY A 193 9.66 -8.69 -9.42
C GLY A 193 9.03 -7.78 -8.37
N SER A 194 7.70 -7.73 -8.27
CA SER A 194 7.05 -7.06 -7.14
C SER A 194 7.39 -7.76 -5.82
N PRO A 195 7.74 -7.04 -4.74
CA PRO A 195 8.14 -7.66 -3.48
C PRO A 195 6.98 -8.39 -2.78
N TYR A 196 5.75 -7.94 -2.99
CA TYR A 196 4.51 -8.57 -2.51
C TYR A 196 3.33 -7.99 -3.29
N THR A 197 2.17 -8.67 -3.22
CA THR A 197 0.90 -8.15 -3.74
C THR A 197 -0.14 -7.96 -2.65
N TYR A 198 -1.11 -7.10 -2.89
CA TYR A 198 -2.18 -6.80 -1.94
C TYR A 198 -3.36 -7.76 -2.09
N VAL A 199 -3.79 -8.32 -0.96
CA VAL A 199 -4.84 -9.34 -0.87
C VAL A 199 -5.83 -9.04 0.24
N SER A 200 -7.01 -9.66 0.20
CA SER A 200 -8.03 -9.59 1.27
C SER A 200 -8.03 -10.84 2.14
N LEU A 201 -8.45 -10.70 3.41
CA LEU A 201 -8.67 -11.84 4.31
C LEU A 201 -10.04 -12.52 4.11
N GLY A 202 -10.77 -12.10 3.08
CA GLY A 202 -12.18 -12.41 2.84
C GLY A 202 -12.71 -11.36 1.87
N LYS A 203 -13.67 -10.54 2.31
CA LYS A 203 -14.22 -9.45 1.49
C LYS A 203 -13.12 -8.48 1.02
N ALA A 204 -13.13 -8.15 -0.26
CA ALA A 204 -12.19 -7.23 -0.88
C ALA A 204 -12.27 -5.82 -0.27
N VAL A 205 -11.12 -5.19 -0.02
CA VAL A 205 -11.01 -3.79 0.42
C VAL A 205 -10.96 -2.84 -0.78
N ALA A 206 -10.46 -3.31 -1.92
CA ALA A 206 -10.42 -2.57 -3.18
C ALA A 206 -10.94 -3.43 -4.36
N PRO A 207 -11.49 -2.82 -5.43
CA PRO A 207 -11.99 -3.55 -6.59
C PRO A 207 -10.93 -4.48 -7.23
N GLY A 208 -11.33 -5.72 -7.52
CA GLY A 208 -10.50 -6.73 -8.16
C GLY A 208 -9.41 -7.33 -7.27
N GLN A 209 -9.46 -7.15 -5.95
CA GLN A 209 -8.51 -7.74 -5.01
C GLN A 209 -8.83 -9.23 -4.80
N PHE A 210 -7.81 -10.09 -4.93
CA PHE A 210 -7.91 -11.50 -4.59
C PHE A 210 -7.84 -11.69 -3.08
N SER A 211 -8.50 -12.72 -2.58
CA SER A 211 -8.30 -13.23 -1.23
C SER A 211 -6.92 -13.89 -1.10
N VAL A 212 -6.38 -13.91 0.13
CA VAL A 212 -5.13 -14.61 0.44
C VAL A 212 -5.21 -16.07 -0.02
N ASP A 213 -6.35 -16.73 0.23
CA ASP A 213 -6.54 -18.15 -0.05
C ASP A 213 -6.57 -18.41 -1.57
N GLU A 214 -7.22 -17.55 -2.38
CA GLU A 214 -7.14 -17.63 -3.86
C GLU A 214 -5.70 -17.51 -4.37
N VAL A 215 -4.93 -16.53 -3.87
CA VAL A 215 -3.53 -16.33 -4.29
C VAL A 215 -2.67 -17.54 -3.94
N LYS A 216 -2.83 -18.09 -2.74
CA LYS A 216 -2.11 -19.30 -2.30
C LYS A 216 -2.43 -20.50 -3.19
N SER A 217 -3.70 -20.73 -3.51
CA SER A 217 -4.10 -21.83 -4.40
C SER A 217 -3.46 -21.69 -5.79
N ILE A 218 -3.49 -20.49 -6.39
CA ILE A 218 -2.92 -20.22 -7.72
C ILE A 218 -1.42 -20.52 -7.76
N PHE A 219 -0.67 -20.13 -6.72
CA PHE A 219 0.78 -20.33 -6.69
C PHE A 219 1.22 -21.70 -6.16
N THR A 220 0.34 -22.43 -5.46
CA THR A 220 0.61 -23.81 -5.03
C THR A 220 0.52 -24.79 -6.20
N ILE A 221 -0.42 -24.57 -7.13
CA ILE A 221 -0.60 -25.41 -8.34
C ILE A 221 0.59 -25.34 -9.31
N ARG A 222 1.50 -24.36 -9.14
CA ARG A 222 2.69 -24.18 -9.98
C ARG A 222 3.95 -24.92 -9.50
N LYS A 223 3.83 -25.78 -8.50
CA LYS A 223 4.87 -26.74 -8.13
C LYS A 223 4.62 -28.04 -8.85
#